data_AF-A0A1G4TZI7-F1
#
_entry.id   AF-A0A1G4TZI7-F1
#
_cell.length_a   1.000
_cell.length_b   1.000
_cell.length_c   1.000
_cell.angle_alpha   90.00
_cell.angle_beta   90.00
_cell.angle_gamma   90.00
#
_symmetry.space_group_name_H-M   'P 1'
#
loop_
_entity.id
_entity.type
_entity.pdbx_description
1 polymer ?
#
loop_
_entity_poly.entity_id
_entity_poly.type
_entity_poly.pdbx_seq_one_letter_code
_entity_poly.pdbx_strand_id
1 'polypeptide(L)' 'MSISSISDKNKYLLWVKAGGNCQYEGCNKSLAQDIVTKRNFNAAYIAHIVADVANGPRGDATPLTFAGR' A
#
# COMPACT_ATOMS: atom_id res chain seq x y z
N MET A 1 2.16 12.45 -5.06
CA MET A 1 3.16 12.15 -4.01
C MET A 1 2.51 12.52 -2.69
N SER A 2 2.58 11.68 -1.64
CA SER A 2 1.97 12.04 -0.35
C SER A 2 2.70 13.23 0.26
N ILE A 3 1.95 14.08 0.95
CA ILE A 3 2.50 15.25 1.65
C ILE A 3 2.97 14.81 3.03
N SER A 4 2.24 13.90 3.65
CA SER A 4 2.63 13.23 4.88
C SER A 4 3.77 12.23 4.65
N SER A 5 4.71 12.24 5.59
CA SER A 5 5.79 11.26 5.67
C SER A 5 5.34 10.09 6.55
N ILE A 6 5.45 8.88 6.01
CA ILE A 6 5.19 7.64 6.76
C ILE A 6 6.52 7.19 7.38
N SER A 7 6.50 6.91 8.69
CA SER A 7 7.67 6.38 9.39
C SER A 7 8.06 4.99 8.91
N ASP A 8 9.35 4.64 8.97
CA ASP A 8 9.83 3.34 8.50
C ASP A 8 9.23 2.17 9.30
N LYS A 9 8.96 2.38 10.60
CA LYS A 9 8.24 1.41 11.44
C LYS A 9 6.87 1.05 10.85
N ASN A 10 6.12 2.06 10.42
CA ASN A 10 4.80 1.83 9.83
C ASN A 10 4.90 1.16 8.45
N LYS A 11 5.93 1.48 7.66
CA LYS A 11 6.20 0.79 6.38
C LYS A 11 6.48 -0.70 6.60
N TYR A 12 7.31 -1.05 7.58
CA TYR A 12 7.60 -2.45 7.90
C TYR A 12 6.36 -3.18 8.45
N LEU A 13 5.56 -2.51 9.29
CA LEU A 13 4.33 -3.09 9.80
C LEU A 13 3.33 -3.41 8.66
N LEU A 14 3.17 -2.48 7.72
CA LEU A 14 2.35 -2.68 6.51
C LEU A 14 2.83 -3.87 5.69
N TRP A 15 4.14 -3.97 5.46
CA TRP A 15 4.74 -5.07 4.73
C TRP A 15 4.46 -6.43 5.37
N VAL A 16 4.64 -6.52 6.69
CA VAL A 16 4.38 -7.75 7.45
C VAL A 16 2.90 -8.11 7.42
N LYS A 17 2.00 -7.13 7.60
CA LYS A 17 0.55 -7.36 7.53
C LYS A 17 0.08 -7.85 6.16
N ALA A 18 0.70 -7.35 5.08
CA ALA A 18 0.41 -7.79 3.72
C ALA A 18 1.00 -9.18 3.39
N GLY A 19 1.84 -9.74 4.26
CA GLY A 19 2.50 -11.03 4.04
C GLY A 19 3.45 -11.05 2.84
N GLY A 20 3.95 -9.88 2.42
CA GLY A 20 4.74 -9.75 1.20
C GLY A 20 3.97 -9.99 -0.10
N ASN A 21 2.64 -10.00 -0.06
CA ASN A 21 1.78 -10.22 -1.22
C ASN A 21 1.14 -8.92 -1.69
N CYS A 22 0.78 -8.90 -2.97
CA CYS A 22 -0.04 -7.84 -3.54
C CYS A 22 -1.41 -7.77 -2.86
N GLN A 23 -1.91 -6.57 -2.58
CA GLN A 23 -3.21 -6.32 -1.94
C GLN A 23 -4.24 -5.69 -2.90
N TYR A 24 -3.93 -5.59 -4.19
CA TYR A 24 -4.92 -5.17 -5.19
C TYR A 24 -5.98 -6.26 -5.35
N GLU A 25 -7.24 -5.86 -5.54
CA GLU A 25 -8.34 -6.80 -5.73
C GLU A 25 -8.05 -7.79 -6.88
N GLY A 26 -8.23 -9.09 -6.61
CA GLY A 26 -7.94 -10.16 -7.57
C GLY A 26 -6.45 -10.46 -7.77
N CYS A 27 -5.53 -9.80 -7.05
CA CYS A 27 -4.10 -10.05 -7.15
C CYS A 27 -3.54 -10.55 -5.81
N ASN A 28 -2.88 -11.71 -5.83
CA ASN A 28 -2.23 -12.31 -4.66
C ASN A 28 -0.85 -12.86 -5.02
N LYS A 29 -0.07 -12.07 -5.77
CA LYS A 29 1.28 -12.46 -6.19
C LYS A 29 2.28 -12.09 -5.09
N SER A 30 3.27 -12.94 -4.87
CA SER A 30 4.41 -12.61 -4.00
C SER A 30 5.23 -11.48 -4.60
N LEU A 31 5.52 -10.47 -3.78
CA LEU A 31 6.36 -9.31 -4.11
C LEU A 31 7.74 -9.38 -3.44
N ALA A 32 8.01 -10.45 -2.69
CA ALA A 32 9.29 -10.67 -2.02
C ALA A 32 10.35 -11.31 -2.93
N GLN A 33 9.93 -11.80 -4.09
CA GLN A 33 10.79 -12.51 -5.02
C GLN A 33 10.41 -12.18 -6.46
N ASP A 34 11.42 -12.07 -7.31
CA ASP A 34 11.20 -11.97 -8.75
C ASP A 34 10.53 -13.22 -9.33
N ILE A 35 9.64 -13.03 -10.29
CA ILE A 35 9.02 -14.13 -11.02
C ILE A 35 9.99 -14.80 -12.01
N VAL A 36 10.93 -14.03 -12.60
CA VAL A 36 11.84 -14.55 -13.64
C VAL A 36 13.14 -15.04 -13.01
N THR A 37 13.85 -14.16 -12.32
CA THR A 37 15.20 -14.46 -11.81
C THR A 37 15.20 -15.17 -10.46
N LYS A 38 14.03 -15.30 -9.81
CA LYS A 38 13.88 -15.85 -8.45
C LYS A 38 14.77 -15.16 -7.40
N ARG A 39 15.24 -13.94 -7.68
CA ARG A 39 16.03 -13.17 -6.72
C ARG A 39 15.12 -12.61 -5.63
N ASN A 40 15.60 -12.66 -4.40
CA ASN A 40 14.90 -12.08 -3.27
C ASN A 40 15.12 -10.57 -3.28
N PHE A 41 14.06 -9.81 -3.53
CA PHE A 41 14.05 -8.37 -3.43
C PHE A 41 12.64 -7.88 -3.10
N ASN A 42 12.55 -6.70 -2.47
CA ASN A 42 11.26 -6.11 -2.19
C ASN A 42 10.78 -5.32 -3.42
N ALA A 43 9.86 -5.91 -4.18
CA ALA A 43 9.22 -5.29 -5.35
C ALA A 43 8.02 -4.40 -4.98
N ALA A 44 7.71 -4.27 -3.69
CA ALA A 44 6.44 -3.71 -3.27
C ALA A 44 6.46 -2.19 -3.21
N TYR A 45 5.32 -1.63 -3.62
CA TYR A 45 5.04 -0.21 -3.49
C TYR A 45 3.93 -0.03 -2.46
N ILE A 46 4.20 0.83 -1.49
CA ILE A 46 3.20 1.26 -0.50
C ILE A 46 2.53 2.51 -1.07
N ALA A 47 1.22 2.46 -1.23
CA ALA A 47 0.43 3.53 -1.80
C ALA A 47 -0.79 3.86 -0.93
N HIS A 48 -1.30 5.07 -1.10
CA HIS A 48 -2.53 5.52 -0.49
C HIS A 48 -3.73 5.03 -1.30
N ILE A 49 -4.70 4.41 -0.62
CA ILE A 49 -6.00 4.04 -1.22
C ILE A 49 -6.85 5.30 -1.37
N VAL A 50 -7.03 6.05 -0.27
CA VAL A 50 -7.60 7.40 -0.25
C VAL A 50 -6.46 8.41 -0.18
N ALA A 51 -6.49 9.45 -1.01
CA ALA A 51 -5.40 10.42 -1.05
C ALA A 51 -5.22 11.13 0.29
N ASP A 52 -3.97 11.47 0.58
CA ASP A 52 -3.51 12.19 1.76
C ASP A 52 -4.06 13.63 1.85
N VAL A 53 -4.55 14.17 0.73
CA VAL A 53 -5.24 15.47 0.66
C VAL A 53 -6.60 15.33 -0.01
N ALA A 54 -7.59 16.05 0.49
CA ALA A 54 -8.95 16.06 -0.03
C ALA A 54 -9.02 16.43 -1.53
N ASN A 55 -8.15 17.34 -1.98
CA ASN A 55 -8.08 17.76 -3.40
C ASN A 55 -7.10 16.93 -4.24
N GLY A 56 -6.61 15.80 -3.72
CA GLY A 56 -5.74 14.90 -4.47
C GLY A 56 -6.50 14.15 -5.58
N PRO A 57 -5.81 13.51 -6.54
CA PRO A 57 -6.46 12.78 -7.63
C PRO A 57 -7.33 11.59 -7.17
N ARG A 58 -7.14 11.13 -5.92
CA ARG A 58 -7.99 10.15 -5.23
C ARG A 58 -8.46 10.68 -3.87
N GLY A 59 -8.49 11.99 -3.71
CA GLY A 59 -8.99 12.65 -2.51
C GLY A 59 -10.52 12.64 -2.54
N ASP A 60 -11.10 12.47 -1.37
CA ASP A 60 -12.55 12.60 -1.19
C ASP A 60 -12.79 13.81 -0.28
N ALA A 61 -13.71 14.69 -0.67
CA ALA A 61 -14.11 15.85 0.11
C ALA A 61 -14.95 15.44 1.33
N THR A 62 -15.65 14.31 1.23
CA THR A 62 -16.26 13.63 2.35
C THR A 62 -15.26 12.61 2.89
N PRO A 63 -14.67 12.80 4.08
CA PRO A 63 -13.90 11.73 4.69
C PRO A 63 -14.85 10.55 4.81
N LEU A 64 -14.48 9.39 4.25
CA LEU A 64 -15.16 8.15 4.55
C LEU A 64 -14.97 7.89 6.04
N THR A 65 -15.84 8.47 6.87
CA THR A 65 -16.08 8.01 8.23
C THR A 65 -16.30 6.53 8.08
N PHE A 66 -15.41 5.74 8.68
CA PHE A 66 -15.32 4.30 8.54
C PHE A 66 -16.67 3.68 8.92
N ALA A 67 -17.59 3.63 7.95
CA ALA A 67 -18.94 3.14 8.12
C ALA A 67 -18.85 1.63 7.99
N GLY A 68 -18.57 1.00 9.13
CA GLY A 68 -18.82 -0.41 9.40
C GLY A 68 -18.35 -1.38 8.32
N ARG A 69 -17.09 -1.80 8.41
CA ARG A 69 -16.73 -3.17 8.05
C ARG A 69 -15.62 -3.68 8.97
#